data_AF-A0A915MZT4-F1
#
_entry.id   AF-A0A915MZT4-F1
#
_cell.length_a   1.000
_cell.length_b   1.000
_cell.length_c   1.000
_cell.angle_alpha   90.00
_cell.angle_beta   90.00
_cell.angle_gamma   90.00
#
_symmetry.space_group_name_H-M   'P 1'
#
loop_
_entity.id
_entity.type
_entity.pdbx_description
1 polymer ?
#
loop_
_entity_poly.entity_id
_entity_poly.type
_entity_poly.pdbx_seq_one_letter_code
_entity_poly.pdbx_strand_id
1 'polypeptide(L)'
;MRMRILWHQCGERCRMHDLNAALDDLRASIPYAQGGNIRKLSKIATLLLAKNHIIMQANAILELKERLEQCQKRIKELEEQKSIKECQKK
;
A
#
# COMPACT_ATOMS: atom_id res chain seq x y z
N MET A 1 -19.23 38.35 -22.42
CA MET A 1 -17.90 37.77 -22.11
C MET A 1 -17.73 37.37 -20.65
N ARG A 2 -17.99 38.26 -19.67
CA ARG A 2 -17.79 38.00 -18.23
C ARG A 2 -18.52 36.75 -17.68
N MET A 3 -19.75 36.50 -18.12
CA MET A 3 -20.51 35.29 -17.75
C MET A 3 -19.80 34.00 -18.19
N ARG A 4 -19.26 33.96 -19.42
CA ARG A 4 -18.59 32.76 -19.98
C ARG A 4 -17.30 32.42 -19.22
N ILE A 5 -16.53 33.43 -18.83
CA ILE A 5 -15.29 33.26 -18.04
C ILE A 5 -15.62 32.70 -16.66
N LEU A 6 -16.64 33.23 -15.99
CA LEU A 6 -17.06 32.74 -14.67
C LEU A 6 -17.57 31.30 -14.71
N TRP A 7 -18.30 30.91 -15.76
CA TRP A 7 -18.74 29.53 -15.96
C TRP A 7 -17.56 28.56 -16.13
N HIS A 8 -16.56 28.89 -16.94
CA HIS A 8 -15.33 28.09 -17.06
C HIS A 8 -14.58 28.01 -15.72
N GLN A 9 -14.40 29.14 -15.05
CA GLN A 9 -13.68 29.19 -13.77
C GLN A 9 -14.39 28.41 -12.65
N CYS A 10 -15.73 28.37 -12.63
CA CYS A 10 -16.48 27.50 -11.73
C CYS A 10 -16.24 26.02 -12.07
N GLY A 11 -16.35 25.64 -13.34
CA GLY A 11 -16.12 24.26 -13.78
C GLY A 11 -14.72 23.76 -13.43
N GLU A 12 -13.68 24.56 -13.70
CA GLU A 12 -12.29 24.22 -13.36
C GLU A 12 -12.07 24.12 -11.85
N ARG A 13 -12.73 24.97 -11.04
CA ARG A 13 -12.69 24.86 -9.57
C ARG A 13 -13.33 23.58 -9.07
N CYS A 14 -14.51 23.20 -9.58
CA CYS A 14 -15.15 21.93 -9.22
C CYS A 14 -14.24 20.74 -9.56
N ARG A 15 -13.67 20.72 -10.77
CA ARG A 15 -12.73 19.67 -11.17
C ARG A 15 -11.50 19.59 -10.26
N MET A 16 -10.99 20.73 -9.79
CA MET A 16 -9.88 20.78 -8.86
C MET A 16 -10.27 20.31 -7.45
N HIS A 17 -11.51 20.57 -7.01
CA HIS A 17 -12.03 20.05 -5.74
C HIS A 17 -12.12 18.52 -5.76
N ASP A 18 -12.66 17.94 -6.83
CA ASP A 18 -12.74 16.48 -6.98
C ASP A 18 -11.36 15.83 -6.96
N LEU A 19 -10.39 16.42 -7.66
CA LEU A 19 -9.00 15.97 -7.65
C LEU A 19 -8.37 16.05 -6.25
N ASN A 20 -8.62 17.15 -5.52
CA ASN A 20 -8.09 17.31 -4.18
C ASN A 20 -8.72 16.35 -3.18
N ALA A 21 -10.01 16.03 -3.34
CA ALA A 21 -10.69 15.02 -2.52
C ALA A 21 -10.03 13.64 -2.70
N ALA A 22 -9.85 13.20 -3.95
CA ALA A 22 -9.16 11.94 -4.24
C ALA A 22 -7.70 11.91 -3.72
N LEU A 23 -7.02 13.06 -3.73
CA LEU A 23 -5.66 13.19 -3.19
C LEU A 23 -5.65 13.14 -1.65
N ASP A 24 -6.68 13.63 -0.98
CA ASP A 24 -6.82 13.52 0.47
C ASP A 24 -7.16 12.08 0.88
N ASP A 25 -7.97 11.35 0.10
CA ASP A 25 -8.20 9.91 0.27
C ASP A 25 -6.89 9.11 0.12
N LEU A 26 -6.08 9.46 -0.89
CA LEU A 26 -4.75 8.86 -1.07
C LEU A 26 -3.82 9.12 0.13
N ARG A 27 -3.93 10.26 0.81
CA ARG A 27 -3.15 10.52 2.04
C ARG A 27 -3.60 9.66 3.21
N ALA A 28 -4.87 9.25 3.24
CA ALA A 28 -5.37 8.35 4.27
C ALA A 28 -4.77 6.95 4.14
N SER A 29 -4.47 6.50 2.92
CA SER A 29 -3.88 5.17 2.69
C SER A 29 -2.35 5.11 2.87
N ILE A 30 -1.67 6.24 3.00
CA ILE A 30 -0.21 6.29 3.15
C ILE A 30 0.17 6.25 4.64
N PRO A 31 1.00 5.29 5.09
CA PRO A 31 1.48 5.26 6.46
C PRO A 31 2.33 6.51 6.75
N TYR A 32 2.26 7.01 8.00
CA TYR A 32 2.98 8.20 8.48
C TYR A 32 2.54 9.55 7.88
N ALA A 33 1.60 9.56 6.93
CA ALA A 33 0.97 10.79 6.43
C ALA A 33 -0.10 11.34 7.41
N GLN A 34 -0.54 10.51 8.36
CA GLN A 34 -1.57 10.82 9.34
C GLN A 34 -0.90 11.12 10.70
N GLY A 35 -0.74 12.40 11.06
CA GLY A 35 -0.30 12.82 12.38
C GLY A 35 -0.98 14.11 12.77
N GLY A 36 -1.65 14.15 13.93
CA GLY A 36 -2.47 15.29 14.38
C GLY A 36 -1.73 16.63 14.49
N ASN A 37 -0.39 16.62 14.46
CA ASN A 37 0.48 17.80 14.47
C ASN A 37 1.29 18.00 13.17
N ILE A 38 1.16 17.13 12.17
CA ILE A 38 1.93 17.22 10.92
C ILE A 38 1.11 18.04 9.92
N ARG A 39 1.69 19.14 9.40
CA ARG A 39 1.05 19.93 8.32
C ARG A 39 0.69 19.03 7.14
N LYS A 40 -0.48 19.26 6.52
CA LYS A 40 -0.91 18.55 5.30
C LYS A 40 0.24 18.47 4.29
N LEU A 41 0.58 17.24 3.90
CA LEU A 41 1.62 16.98 2.90
C LEU A 41 1.30 17.70 1.58
N SER A 42 2.35 18.23 0.93
CA SER A 42 2.21 18.81 -0.41
C SER A 42 1.74 17.75 -1.42
N LYS A 43 1.17 18.19 -2.55
CA LYS A 43 0.71 17.27 -3.61
C LYS A 43 1.85 16.38 -4.12
N ILE A 44 3.02 16.97 -4.32
CA ILE A 44 4.23 16.26 -4.77
C ILE A 44 4.70 15.25 -3.72
N ALA A 45 4.78 15.65 -2.45
CA ALA A 45 5.18 14.75 -1.38
C ALA A 45 4.22 13.57 -1.22
N THR A 46 2.92 13.81 -1.37
CA THR A 46 1.88 12.77 -1.32
C THR A 46 2.10 11.73 -2.44
N LEU A 47 2.30 12.19 -3.68
CA LEU A 47 2.53 11.29 -4.81
C LEU A 47 3.84 10.51 -4.68
N LEU A 48 4.89 11.14 -4.18
CA LEU A 48 6.18 10.49 -3.93
C LEU A 48 6.04 9.38 -2.88
N LEU A 49 5.40 9.68 -1.75
CA LEU A 49 5.18 8.70 -0.68
C LEU A 49 4.26 7.57 -1.13
N ALA A 50 3.19 7.87 -1.89
CA ALA A 50 2.32 6.86 -2.46
C ALA A 50 3.09 5.87 -3.34
N LYS A 51 3.92 6.39 -4.27
CA LYS A 51 4.77 5.56 -5.13
C LYS A 51 5.69 4.66 -4.31
N ASN A 52 6.39 5.23 -3.33
CA ASN A 52 7.33 4.48 -2.50
C ASN A 52 6.60 3.42 -1.66
N HIS A 53 5.41 3.73 -1.17
CA HIS A 53 4.60 2.79 -0.41
C HIS A 53 4.18 1.58 -1.24
N ILE A 54 3.75 1.79 -2.50
CA ILE A 54 3.41 0.70 -3.42
C ILE A 54 4.63 -0.21 -3.66
N ILE A 55 5.80 0.37 -3.92
CA ILE A 55 7.04 -0.40 -4.14
C ILE A 55 7.40 -1.22 -2.90
N MET A 56 7.33 -0.62 -1.72
CA MET A 56 7.60 -1.30 -0.46
C MET A 56 6.63 -2.46 -0.21
N GLN A 57 5.33 -2.26 -0.43
CA GLN A 57 4.32 -3.31 -0.29
C GLN A 57 4.56 -4.46 -1.29
N ALA A 58 4.90 -4.16 -2.53
CA ALA A 58 5.21 -5.18 -3.54
C ALA A 58 6.40 -6.05 -3.11
N ASN A 59 7.48 -5.43 -2.63
CA ASN A 59 8.66 -6.15 -2.12
C ASN A 59 8.32 -7.00 -0.90
N ALA A 60 7.54 -6.46 0.04
CA ALA A 60 7.11 -7.21 1.23
C ALA A 60 6.27 -8.44 0.85
N ILE A 61 5.39 -8.33 -0.16
CA ILE A 61 4.61 -9.48 -0.65
C ILE A 61 5.53 -10.57 -1.22
N LEU A 62 6.58 -10.21 -1.97
CA LEU A 62 7.53 -11.17 -2.51
C LEU A 62 8.30 -11.89 -1.40
N GLU A 63 8.80 -11.14 -0.42
CA GLU A 63 9.52 -11.71 0.73
C GLU A 63 8.62 -12.65 1.56
N LEU A 64 7.36 -12.26 1.79
CA LEU A 64 6.41 -13.10 2.52
C LEU A 64 6.08 -14.40 1.78
N LYS A 65 6.00 -14.36 0.44
CA LYS A 65 5.82 -15.57 -0.37
C LYS A 65 7.02 -16.51 -0.26
N GLU A 66 8.24 -15.97 -0.33
CA GLU A 66 9.45 -16.76 -0.17
C GLU A 66 9.51 -17.42 1.23
N ARG A 67 9.23 -16.65 2.28
CA ARG A 67 9.16 -17.18 3.65
C ARG A 67 8.09 -18.26 3.80
N LEU A 68 6.94 -18.10 3.16
CA LEU A 68 5.87 -19.10 3.16
C LEU A 68 6.32 -20.40 2.50
N GLU A 69 7.00 -20.33 1.34
CA GLU A 69 7.56 -21.52 0.68
C GLU A 69 8.61 -22.21 1.55
N GLN A 70 9.49 -21.45 2.19
CA GLN A 70 10.48 -21.99 3.12
C GLN A 70 9.82 -22.70 4.31
N CYS A 71 8.79 -22.08 4.90
CA CYS A 71 8.02 -22.71 5.98
C CYS A 71 7.33 -23.99 5.51
N GLN A 72 6.75 -24.01 4.32
CA GLN A 72 6.11 -25.20 3.74
C GLN A 72 7.10 -26.35 3.53
N LYS A 73 8.31 -26.07 3.04
CA LYS A 73 9.37 -27.09 2.90
C LYS A 73 9.74 -27.67 4.25
N ARG A 74 9.97 -26.82 5.26
CA ARG A 74 10.29 -27.26 6.63
C ARG A 74 9.18 -28.10 7.27
N ILE A 75 7.91 -27.77 7.01
CA ILE A 75 6.78 -28.57 7.49
C ILE A 75 6.85 -29.99 6.91
N LYS A 76 7.05 -30.13 5.59
CA LYS A 76 7.17 -31.43 4.93
C LYS A 76 8.34 -32.26 5.47
N GLU A 77 9.51 -31.63 5.62
CA GLU A 77 10.68 -32.30 6.20
C GLU A 77 10.41 -32.83 7.62
N LEU A 78 9.70 -32.06 8.45
CA LEU A 78 9.33 -32.48 9.81
C LEU A 78 8.29 -33.61 9.80
N GLU A 79 7.36 -33.64 8.83
CA GLU A 79 6.40 -34.72 8.64
C GLU A 79 7.09 -36.03 8.24
N GLU A 80 8.05 -35.96 7.31
CA GLU A 80 8.88 -37.11 6.90
C GLU A 80 9.70 -37.65 8.07
N GLN A 81 10.33 -36.76 8.86
CA GLN A 81 11.10 -37.15 10.04
C GLN A 81 10.24 -37.83 11.12
N LYS A 82 8.97 -37.43 11.28
CA LYS A 82 8.03 -38.09 12.21
C LYS A 82 7.73 -39.52 11.78
N SER A 83 7.41 -39.71 10.49
CA SER A 83 7.16 -41.03 9.90
C SER A 83 8.34 -41.99 10.10
N ILE A 84 9.58 -41.54 9.88
CA ILE A 84 10.79 -42.36 10.07
C ILE A 84 10.96 -42.76 11.54
N LYS A 85 10.80 -41.82 12.47
CA LYS A 85 10.94 -42.10 13.91
C LYS A 85 9.87 -43.06 14.43
N GLU A 86 8.68 -43.03 13.84
CA GLU A 86 7.59 -43.94 14.19
C GLU A 86 7.83 -45.35 13.64
N CYS A 87 8.42 -45.47 12.45
CA CYS A 87 8.87 -46.74 11.88
C CYS A 87 10.00 -47.39 12.70
N GLN A 88 10.96 -46.59 13.20
CA GLN A 88 12.08 -47.09 14.04
C GLN A 88 11.68 -47.48 15.47
N LYS A 89 10.44 -47.17 15.89
CA LYS A 89 9.90 -47.52 17.20
C LYS A 89 9.12 -48.84 17.23
N LYS A 90 8.90 -49.47 16.07
CA LYS A 90 8.38 -50.83 15.92
C LYS A 90 9.53 -51.83 15.82
#